data_AF-A0A6P0W790-F1
#
_entry.id   AF-A0A6P0W790-F1
#
_cell.length_a   1.000
_cell.length_b   1.000
_cell.length_c   1.000
_cell.angle_alpha   90.00
_cell.angle_beta   90.00
_cell.angle_gamma   90.00
#
_symmetry.space_group_name_H-M   'P 1'
#
loop_
_entity.id
_entity.type
_entity.pdbx_description
1 polymer ?
#
loop_
_entity_poly.entity_id
_entity_poly.type
_entity_poly.pdbx_seq_one_letter_code
_entity_poly.pdbx_strand_id
1 'polypeptide(L)' 'MLDSLVEILRDFLVKWQCTLLEFAGEGDHVHLLFEAHPTVELPQLIKNLKSVSARRIRSEYGDYLAKYYWKPYF' A
#
# COMPACT_ATOMS: atom_id res chain seq x y z
N MET A 1 10.75 6.14 1.36
CA MET A 1 9.90 5.09 0.73
C MET A 1 8.80 4.64 1.67
N LEU A 2 9.08 4.34 2.95
CA LEU A 2 8.05 4.08 3.96
C LEU A 2 7.09 5.26 4.13
N ASP A 3 7.61 6.49 4.21
CA ASP A 3 6.77 7.69 4.32
C ASP A 3 5.81 7.83 3.12
N SER A 4 6.34 7.70 1.90
CA SER A 4 5.51 7.71 0.68
C SER A 4 4.49 6.57 0.65
N LEU A 5 4.86 5.38 1.13
CA LEU A 5 3.93 4.25 1.23
C LEU A 5 2.78 4.58 2.17
N VAL A 6 3.05 5.21 3.33
CA VAL A 6 2.02 5.67 4.25
C VAL A 6 1.06 6.65 3.60
N GLU A 7 1.56 7.64 2.88
CA GLU A 7 0.69 8.62 2.22
C GLU A 7 -0.16 7.97 1.12
N ILE A 8 0.44 7.07 0.32
CA ILE A 8 -0.30 6.31 -0.69
C ILE A 8 -1.42 5.47 -0.06
N LEU A 9 -1.14 4.80 1.07
CA LEU A 9 -2.12 3.95 1.76
C LEU A 9 -3.21 4.78 2.43
N ARG A 10 -2.86 5.93 3.02
CA ARG A 10 -3.83 6.88 3.59
C ARG A 10 -4.78 7.38 2.52
N ASP A 11 -4.25 7.86 1.39
CA ASP A 11 -5.05 8.32 0.25
C ASP A 11 -5.94 7.21 -0.33
N PHE A 12 -5.43 5.98 -0.38
CA PHE A 12 -6.17 4.83 -0.86
C PHE A 12 -7.34 4.49 0.07
N LEU A 13 -7.10 4.42 1.39
CA LEU A 13 -8.11 4.08 2.38
C LEU A 13 -9.22 5.13 2.43
N VAL A 14 -8.89 6.43 2.35
CA VAL A 14 -9.89 7.51 2.28
C VAL A 14 -10.84 7.32 1.09
N LYS A 15 -10.34 6.92 -0.08
CA LYS A 15 -11.17 6.63 -1.27
C LYS A 15 -12.08 5.41 -1.08
N TRP A 16 -11.70 4.50 -0.20
CA TRP A 16 -12.48 3.34 0.22
C TRP A 16 -13.38 3.62 1.43
N GLN A 17 -13.51 4.88 1.86
CA GLN A 17 -14.25 5.27 3.06
C GLN A 17 -13.77 4.53 4.31
N CYS A 18 -12.47 4.26 4.38
CA CYS A 18 -11.78 3.64 5.50
C CYS A 18 -10.85 4.66 6.16
N THR A 19 -10.60 4.48 7.46
CA THR A 19 -9.72 5.37 8.24
C THR A 19 -8.46 4.62 8.62
N LEU A 20 -7.30 5.18 8.26
CA LEU A 20 -6.00 4.65 8.73
C LEU A 20 -5.80 5.03 10.19
N LEU A 21 -5.68 4.04 11.07
CA LEU A 21 -5.48 4.25 12.51
C LEU A 21 -4.00 4.20 12.88
N GLU A 22 -3.29 3.15 12.44
CA GLU A 22 -1.86 2.98 12.68
C GLU A 22 -1.15 2.39 11.47
N PHE A 23 0.12 2.76 11.33
CA PHE A 23 1.05 2.18 10.38
C PHE A 23 2.42 2.01 11.02
N ALA A 24 3.00 0.83 10.87
CA ALA A 24 4.38 0.55 11.24
C ALA A 24 5.06 -0.23 10.10
N GLY A 25 6.34 0.04 9.88
CA GLY A 25 7.12 -0.60 8.82
C GLY A 25 8.42 -1.15 9.37
N GLU A 26 8.74 -2.38 8.95
CA GLU A 26 10.00 -3.06 9.19
C GLU A 26 10.77 -3.21 7.87
N GLY A 27 11.95 -3.84 7.92
CA GLY A 27 12.83 -3.96 6.75
C GLY A 27 12.22 -4.75 5.58
N ASP A 28 11.29 -5.65 5.85
CA ASP A 28 10.73 -6.61 4.90
C ASP A 28 9.19 -6.64 4.88
N HIS A 29 8.51 -5.99 5.82
CA HIS A 29 7.05 -5.97 5.89
C HIS A 29 6.49 -4.70 6.54
N VAL A 30 5.17 -4.52 6.46
CA VAL A 30 4.45 -3.41 7.09
C VAL A 30 3.21 -3.93 7.82
N HIS A 31 2.91 -3.29 8.94
CA HIS A 31 1.68 -3.46 9.72
C HIS A 31 0.74 -2.28 9.47
N LEU A 32 -0.53 -2.58 9.23
CA LEU A 32 -1.57 -1.60 8.92
C LEU A 32 -2.79 -1.89 9.81
N LEU A 33 -3.21 -0.92 10.60
CA LEU A 33 -4.47 -0.96 11.34
C LEU A 33 -5.40 0.09 10.76
N PHE A 34 -6.58 -0.32 10.33
CA PHE A 34 -7.57 0.58 9.74
C PHE A 34 -8.99 0.21 10.19
N GLU A 35 -9.85 1.22 10.22
CA GLU A 35 -11.28 1.07 10.43
C GLU A 35 -12.00 1.02 9.08
N ALA A 36 -12.96 0.11 8.95
CA ALA A 36 -13.77 -0.06 7.75
C ALA A 36 -15.21 -0.39 8.12
N HIS A 37 -16.17 0.03 7.27
CA HIS A 37 -17.57 -0.34 7.46
C HIS A 37 -17.76 -1.86 7.26
N PRO A 38 -18.66 -2.55 8.00
CA PRO A 38 -18.85 -4.00 7.88
C PRO A 38 -19.23 -4.51 6.49
N THR A 39 -19.76 -3.64 5.62
CA THR A 39 -20.14 -3.98 4.24
C THR A 39 -18.99 -3.87 3.24
N VAL A 40 -17.79 -3.44 3.69
CA VAL A 40 -16.62 -3.35 2.82
C VAL A 40 -16.17 -4.75 2.42
N GLU A 41 -15.98 -4.97 1.12
CA GLU A 41 -15.40 -6.21 0.61
C GLU A 41 -13.90 -6.28 0.91
N LEU A 42 -13.56 -6.73 2.12
CA LEU A 42 -12.18 -6.80 2.61
C LEU A 42 -11.21 -7.48 1.63
N PRO A 43 -11.52 -8.63 1.00
CA PRO A 43 -10.59 -9.26 0.05
C PRO A 43 -10.27 -8.37 -1.15
N GLN A 44 -11.28 -7.67 -1.68
CA GLN A 44 -11.13 -6.79 -2.84
C GLN A 44 -10.41 -5.49 -2.48
N LEU A 45 -10.66 -4.96 -1.28
CA LEU A 45 -9.91 -3.83 -0.72
C LEU A 45 -8.43 -4.18 -0.60
N ILE A 46 -8.08 -5.30 0.06
CA ILE A 46 -6.68 -5.69 0.30
C ILE A 46 -5.95 -6.00 -1.01
N LYS A 47 -6.60 -6.67 -1.97
CA LYS A 47 -6.06 -6.89 -3.32
C LYS A 47 -5.71 -5.55 -3.98
N ASN A 48 -6.65 -4.61 -3.98
CA ASN A 48 -6.44 -3.30 -4.61
C ASN A 48 -5.39 -2.46 -3.88
N LEU A 49 -5.37 -2.51 -2.55
CA LEU A 49 -4.40 -1.82 -1.71
C LEU A 49 -2.97 -2.24 -2.09
N LYS A 50 -2.71 -3.56 -2.16
CA LYS A 50 -1.40 -4.11 -2.55
C LYS A 50 -1.03 -3.74 -3.99
N SER A 51 -1.98 -3.86 -4.93
CA SER A 51 -1.73 -3.55 -6.34
C SER A 51 -1.44 -2.06 -6.58
N VAL A 52 -2.22 -1.17 -5.98
CA VAL A 52 -2.07 0.29 -6.15
C VAL A 52 -0.79 0.78 -5.48
N SER A 53 -0.53 0.35 -4.23
CA SER A 53 0.70 0.73 -3.52
C SER A 53 1.95 0.26 -4.26
N ALA A 54 1.99 -1.01 -4.69
CA ALA A 54 3.11 -1.55 -5.45
C ALA A 54 3.32 -0.82 -6.78
N ARG A 55 2.25 -0.46 -7.49
CA ARG A 55 2.35 0.30 -8.74
C ARG A 55 2.90 1.71 -8.51
N ARG A 56 2.39 2.43 -7.50
CA ARG A 56 2.82 3.80 -7.20
C ARG A 56 4.28 3.85 -6.72
N ILE A 57 4.65 2.98 -5.78
CA ILE A 57 6.04 2.90 -5.30
C ILE A 57 7.00 2.56 -6.43
N ARG A 58 6.64 1.64 -7.35
CA ARG A 58 7.48 1.37 -8.53
C ARG A 58 7.58 2.54 -9.50
N SER A 59 6.51 3.33 -9.63
CA SER A 59 6.55 4.54 -10.47
C SER A 59 7.45 5.62 -9.89
N GLU A 60 7.48 5.77 -8.56
CA GLU A 60 8.27 6.81 -7.87
C GLU A 60 9.72 6.39 -7.64
N TYR A 61 9.97 5.10 -7.39
CA TYR A 61 11.27 4.57 -6.97
C TYR A 61 11.85 3.53 -7.95
N GLY A 62 11.37 3.51 -9.20
CA GLY A 62 11.73 2.51 -10.20
C GLY A 62 13.23 2.28 -10.36
N ASP A 63 14.01 3.35 -10.46
CA ASP A 63 15.47 3.28 -10.64
C ASP A 63 16.19 2.63 -9.46
N TYR A 64 15.73 2.89 -8.23
CA TYR A 64 16.26 2.25 -7.03
C TYR A 64 15.88 0.76 -6.99
N LEU A 65 14.61 0.47 -7.31
CA LEU A 65 14.04 -0.87 -7.23
C LEU A 65 14.56 -1.81 -8.34
N ALA A 66 14.97 -1.27 -9.50
CA ALA A 66 15.56 -2.04 -10.59
C ALA A 66 16.84 -2.79 -10.19
N LYS A 67 17.52 -2.36 -9.13
CA LYS A 67 18.69 -3.06 -8.55
C LYS A 67 18.32 -4.36 -7.86
N TYR A 68 17.06 -4.50 -7.42
CA TYR A 68 16.58 -5.61 -6.61
C TYR A 68 15.57 -6.49 -7.33
N TYR A 69 14.77 -5.92 -8.25
CA TYR A 69 13.71 -6.62 -8.96
C TYR A 69 13.98 -6.69 -10.47
N TRP A 70 14.09 -7.92 -11.00
CA TRP A 70 14.35 -8.21 -12.42
C TRP A 70 13.10 -8.29 -13.31
N LYS A 71 11.90 -8.33 -12.71
CA LYS A 71 10.63 -8.45 -13.43
C LYS A 71 9.71 -7.28 -13.05
N PRO A 72 8.97 -6.68 -14.02
CA PRO A 72 8.07 -5.57 -13.72
C PRO A 72 6.76 -5.94 -13.00
N TYR A 73 6.48 -7.22 -12.71
CA TYR A 73 5.13 -7.70 -12.36
C TYR A 73 5.04 -8.54 -11.08
N PHE A 74 3.87 -8.43 -10.43
CA PHE A 74 3.11 -9.55 -9.87
C PHE A 74 2.00 -9.90 -10.84
#